data_AF-A0A4Y2UW81-F1
#
_entry.id   AF-A0A4Y2UW81-F1
#
_cell.length_a   1.000
_cell.length_b   1.000
_cell.length_c   1.000
_cell.angle_alpha   90.00
_cell.angle_beta   90.00
_cell.angle_gamma   90.00
#
_symmetry.space_group_name_H-M   'P 1'
#
loop_
_entity.id
_entity.type
_entity.pdbx_description
1 polymer ?
#
loop_
_entity_poly.entity_id
_entity_poly.type
_entity_poly.pdbx_seq_one_letter_code
_entity_poly.pdbx_strand_id
1 'polypeptide(L)'
;MPRKSQIPKTCTVLHGNNLEGETFFVTFLFKSPLEKDTVFLDKEDARREYVLNDVGKIFVGTQKEPRGRRWIYGQFADSVLPAAMLMLNHSKLDYTGRASPILVSRAVSKLVNSENDDKGIVVGNWSGMYDDGMAPWMWTGSAAIMDEYFKNGGEQSVKYGQCWVFAGVATTGTHHD
;
A
#
# COMPACT_ATOMS: atom_id res chain seq x y z
N MET A 1 -33.86 9.65 25.86
CA MET A 1 -33.18 9.51 24.55
C MET A 1 -32.26 10.70 24.33
N PRO A 2 -30.93 10.56 24.40
CA PRO A 2 -30.03 11.66 24.07
C PRO A 2 -29.60 11.59 22.60
N ARG A 3 -29.57 12.77 21.98
CA ARG A 3 -29.17 13.03 20.59
C ARG A 3 -27.71 12.62 20.37
N LYS A 4 -27.45 11.85 19.31
CA LYS A 4 -26.10 11.54 18.83
C LYS A 4 -25.43 12.85 18.40
N SER A 5 -24.39 13.28 19.12
CA SER A 5 -23.49 14.34 18.67
C SER A 5 -22.69 13.82 17.46
N GLN A 6 -22.91 14.42 16.29
CA GLN A 6 -22.02 14.25 15.16
C GLN A 6 -20.64 14.81 15.54
N ILE A 7 -19.66 13.92 15.64
CA ILE A 7 -18.26 14.26 15.88
C ILE A 7 -17.69 14.71 14.52
N PRO A 8 -17.04 15.89 14.42
CA PRO A 8 -16.46 16.34 13.16
C PRO A 8 -15.29 15.42 12.79
N LYS A 9 -15.37 14.82 11.60
CA LYS A 9 -14.27 14.08 10.97
C LYS A 9 -13.25 15.11 10.49
N THR A 10 -12.28 15.48 11.32
CA THR A 10 -11.17 16.33 10.89
C THR A 10 -10.24 15.53 9.98
N CYS A 11 -10.45 15.68 8.68
CA CYS A 11 -9.47 15.37 7.64
C CYS A 11 -8.45 16.51 7.63
N THR A 12 -7.21 16.26 8.04
CA THR A 12 -6.15 17.26 7.95
C THR A 12 -5.64 17.30 6.52
N VAL A 13 -6.18 18.21 5.72
CA VAL A 13 -5.69 18.54 4.38
C VAL A 13 -4.49 19.47 4.55
N LEU A 14 -3.28 18.96 4.35
CA LEU A 14 -2.08 19.80 4.29
C LEU A 14 -2.09 20.58 2.98
N HIS A 15 -2.21 21.90 3.08
CA HIS A 15 -2.13 22.82 1.94
C HIS A 15 -0.65 23.07 1.60
N GLY A 16 -0.18 22.49 0.50
CA GLY A 16 1.05 22.91 -0.16
C GLY A 16 0.71 23.93 -1.24
N ASN A 17 1.02 25.21 -1.01
CA ASN A 17 0.89 26.24 -2.04
C ASN A 17 1.97 26.01 -3.10
N ASN A 18 1.61 25.48 -4.27
CA ASN A 18 2.21 25.89 -5.54
C ASN A 18 1.30 25.55 -6.74
N LEU A 19 0.91 26.64 -7.38
CA LEU A 19 0.35 26.92 -8.71
C LEU A 19 0.12 25.77 -9.72
N GLU A 20 -1.08 25.83 -10.31
CA GLU A 20 -1.57 25.17 -11.53
C GLU A 20 -2.04 23.71 -11.45
N GLY A 21 -3.36 23.54 -11.33
CA GLY A 21 -4.07 22.27 -11.43
C GLY A 21 -4.34 21.66 -10.07
N GLU A 22 -5.61 21.67 -9.64
CA GLU A 22 -6.07 21.06 -8.39
C GLU A 22 -5.85 19.54 -8.37
N THR A 23 -4.61 19.12 -8.13
CA THR A 23 -4.25 17.74 -7.83
C THR A 23 -4.21 17.62 -6.32
N PHE A 24 -5.31 17.14 -5.74
CA PHE A 24 -5.39 16.84 -4.32
C PHE A 24 -4.49 15.63 -4.01
N PHE A 25 -3.27 15.91 -3.53
CA PHE A 25 -2.38 14.87 -3.01
C PHE A 25 -2.92 14.37 -1.66
N VAL A 26 -3.71 13.28 -1.69
CA VAL A 26 -4.01 12.49 -0.50
C VAL A 26 -2.74 11.72 -0.13
N THR A 27 -1.83 12.38 0.57
CA THR A 27 -0.69 11.71 1.20
C THR A 27 -1.24 10.88 2.35
N PHE A 28 -1.18 9.55 2.21
CA PHE A 28 -1.44 8.63 3.30
C PHE A 28 -0.40 8.90 4.39
N LEU A 29 -0.81 9.60 5.43
CA LEU A 29 0.01 9.86 6.59
C LEU A 29 -0.53 9.01 7.72
N PHE A 30 -0.10 7.75 7.79
CA PHE A 30 -0.23 6.92 9.01
C PHE A 30 0.79 7.34 10.08
N LYS A 31 1.34 8.54 9.96
CA LYS A 31 2.17 9.21 10.96
C LYS A 31 1.37 10.40 11.49
N SER A 32 0.31 10.11 12.24
CA SER A 32 -0.31 11.16 13.04
C SER A 32 0.40 11.18 14.38
N PRO A 33 1.13 12.25 14.75
CA PRO A 33 1.46 12.52 16.14
C PRO A 33 0.21 13.02 16.90
N LEU A 34 -0.92 13.16 16.21
CA LEU A 34 -2.19 13.58 16.77
C LEU A 34 -2.86 12.38 17.43
N GLU A 35 -2.99 12.41 18.76
CA GLU A 35 -3.69 11.40 19.56
C GLU A 35 -5.13 11.13 19.09
N LYS A 36 -5.73 12.06 18.35
CA LYS A 36 -7.10 11.98 17.84
C LYS A 36 -7.23 11.23 16.51
N ASP A 37 -6.11 10.81 15.91
CA ASP A 37 -6.15 10.04 14.69
C ASP A 37 -6.43 8.57 14.98
N THR A 38 -7.27 7.97 14.14
CA THR A 38 -7.62 6.55 14.17
C THR A 38 -6.43 5.60 14.03
N VAL A 39 -5.31 6.09 13.52
CA VAL A 39 -4.08 5.33 13.28
C VAL A 39 -2.90 5.79 14.14
N PHE A 40 -3.19 6.55 15.20
CA PHE A 40 -2.19 7.02 16.13
C PHE A 40 -1.45 5.84 16.81
N LEU A 41 -0.12 5.93 16.79
CA LEU A 41 0.77 5.04 17.53
C LEU A 41 1.56 5.88 18.52
N ASP A 42 1.32 5.67 19.82
CA ASP A 42 1.91 6.45 20.91
C ASP A 42 3.44 6.27 20.97
N LYS A 43 3.89 5.02 20.93
CA LYS A 43 5.31 4.66 21.08
C LYS A 43 6.12 5.00 19.83
N GLU A 44 7.20 5.74 20.00
CA GLU A 44 8.12 6.08 18.91
C GLU A 44 8.74 4.85 18.26
N ASP A 45 9.16 3.85 19.03
CA ASP A 45 9.74 2.63 18.48
C ASP A 45 8.75 1.88 17.57
N ALA A 46 7.46 1.89 17.94
CA ALA A 46 6.41 1.31 17.11
C ALA A 46 6.21 2.12 15.82
N ARG A 47 6.25 3.46 15.88
CA ARG A 47 6.20 4.31 14.67
C ARG A 47 7.41 4.07 13.77
N ARG A 48 8.61 3.92 14.35
CA ARG A 48 9.83 3.64 13.60
C ARG A 48 9.74 2.30 12.88
N GLU A 49 9.28 1.26 13.56
CA GLU A 49 9.19 -0.09 12.96
C GLU A 49 8.03 -0.23 11.96
N TYR A 50 6.83 0.25 12.29
CA TYR A 50 5.64 -0.01 11.46
C TYR A 50 5.40 1.03 10.36
N VAL A 51 6.05 2.19 10.41
CA VAL A 51 5.84 3.27 9.43
C VAL A 51 7.15 3.65 8.72
N LEU A 52 8.23 3.85 9.48
CA LEU A 52 9.47 4.40 8.91
C LEU A 52 10.45 3.34 8.39
N ASN A 53 10.34 2.10 8.86
CA ASN A 53 11.25 1.05 8.43
C ASN A 53 10.88 0.58 7.02
N ASP A 54 11.80 0.74 6.08
CA ASP A 54 11.63 0.37 4.67
C ASP A 54 12.13 -1.03 4.34
N VAL A 55 12.65 -1.74 5.33
CA VAL A 55 13.16 -3.09 5.20
C VAL A 55 12.59 -3.97 6.31
N GLY A 56 11.89 -5.02 5.89
CA GLY A 56 11.30 -6.01 6.78
C GLY A 56 11.83 -7.41 6.58
N LYS A 57 11.23 -8.33 7.33
CA LYS A 57 11.41 -9.77 7.19
C LYS A 57 10.04 -10.43 7.07
N ILE A 58 9.81 -11.14 5.96
CA ILE A 58 8.60 -11.93 5.74
C ILE A 58 8.95 -13.39 6.03
N PHE A 59 8.24 -13.98 6.99
CA PHE A 59 8.40 -15.39 7.30
C PHE A 59 7.55 -16.24 6.36
N VAL A 60 8.20 -17.15 5.65
CA VAL A 60 7.59 -18.10 4.69
C VAL A 60 7.94 -19.53 5.08
N GLY A 61 7.36 -20.52 4.40
CA GLY A 61 7.60 -21.94 4.68
C GLY A 61 6.51 -22.55 5.55
N THR A 62 6.83 -23.64 6.25
CA THR A 62 5.87 -24.36 7.09
C THR A 62 6.07 -24.00 8.56
N GLN A 63 5.09 -24.32 9.41
CA GLN A 63 5.20 -24.13 10.86
C GLN A 63 6.45 -24.81 11.45
N LYS A 64 6.85 -25.96 10.88
CA LYS A 64 8.01 -26.74 11.35
C LYS A 64 9.35 -26.16 10.87
N GLU A 65 9.34 -25.44 9.76
CA GLU A 65 10.54 -24.87 9.13
C GLU A 65 10.26 -23.45 8.61
N PRO A 66 10.09 -22.47 9.50
CA PRO A 66 9.92 -21.09 9.10
C PRO A 66 11.22 -20.55 8.51
N ARG A 67 11.14 -19.92 7.35
CA ARG A 67 12.25 -19.26 6.67
C ARG A 67 11.97 -17.76 6.61
N GLY A 68 12.83 -16.97 7.24
CA GLY A 68 12.76 -15.52 7.17
C GLY A 68 13.38 -15.01 5.87
N ARG A 69 12.57 -14.41 4.99
CA ARG A 69 13.04 -13.73 3.79
C ARG A 69 13.14 -12.24 4.05
N ARG A 70 14.30 -11.63 3.79
CA ARG A 70 14.44 -10.17 3.81
C ARG A 70 13.59 -9.57 2.68
N TRP A 71 12.86 -8.51 2.99
CA TRP A 71 12.00 -7.82 2.03
C TRP A 71 12.24 -6.33 2.10
N ILE A 72 12.46 -5.69 0.96
CA ILE A 72 12.59 -4.24 0.86
C ILE A 72 11.21 -3.69 0.48
N TYR A 73 10.51 -3.07 1.43
CA TYR A 73 9.27 -2.37 1.14
C TYR A 73 9.56 -1.19 0.21
N GLY A 74 10.53 -0.36 0.58
CA GLY A 74 10.97 0.77 -0.24
C GLY A 74 9.88 1.80 -0.45
N GLN A 75 9.05 2.06 0.57
CA GLN A 75 7.89 2.95 0.49
C GLN A 75 8.22 4.39 0.11
N PHE A 76 9.47 4.81 0.30
CA PHE A 76 9.99 6.14 -0.05
C PHE A 76 10.54 6.22 -1.48
N ALA A 77 10.49 5.15 -2.28
CA ALA A 77 10.91 5.22 -3.67
C ALA A 77 9.94 6.08 -4.49
N ASP A 78 10.47 6.91 -5.38
CA ASP A 78 9.71 7.90 -6.17
C ASP A 78 8.52 7.31 -6.94
N SER A 79 8.61 6.04 -7.33
CA SER A 79 7.56 5.34 -8.08
C SER A 79 6.41 4.81 -7.22
N VAL A 80 6.62 4.63 -5.91
CA VAL A 80 5.65 3.97 -5.02
C VAL A 80 4.44 4.84 -4.73
N LEU A 81 4.64 6.13 -4.43
CA LEU A 81 3.54 7.04 -4.14
C LEU A 81 2.62 7.23 -5.37
N PRO A 82 3.15 7.51 -6.59
CA PRO A 82 2.34 7.55 -7.80
C PRO A 82 1.60 6.23 -8.08
N ALA A 83 2.28 5.08 -7.92
CA ALA A 83 1.66 3.77 -8.09
C ALA A 83 0.49 3.54 -7.12
N ALA A 84 0.67 3.89 -5.84
CA ALA A 84 -0.37 3.74 -4.82
C ALA A 84 -1.59 4.65 -5.11
N MET A 85 -1.34 5.87 -5.57
CA MET A 85 -2.41 6.80 -5.99
C MET A 85 -3.18 6.27 -7.20
N LEU A 86 -2.48 5.70 -8.17
CA LEU A 86 -3.07 5.09 -9.36
C LEU A 86 -3.97 3.90 -9.00
N MET A 87 -3.47 2.99 -8.15
CA MET A 87 -4.26 1.89 -7.60
C MET A 87 -5.53 2.42 -6.90
N LEU A 88 -5.42 3.45 -6.05
CA LEU A 88 -6.60 3.99 -5.36
C LEU A 88 -7.60 4.67 -6.29
N ASN A 89 -7.17 5.20 -7.43
CA ASN A 89 -8.09 5.67 -8.45
C ASN A 89 -8.91 4.51 -9.04
N HIS A 90 -8.33 3.31 -9.16
CA HIS A 90 -9.07 2.10 -9.55
C HIS A 90 -10.00 1.55 -8.45
N SER A 91 -9.76 1.88 -7.17
CA SER A 91 -10.64 1.47 -6.06
C SER A 91 -12.04 2.08 -6.09
N LYS A 92 -12.25 3.14 -6.88
CA LYS A 92 -13.48 3.94 -6.94
C LYS A 92 -13.90 4.53 -5.57
N LEU A 93 -12.99 4.56 -4.59
CA LEU A 93 -13.22 5.27 -3.33
C LEU A 93 -13.30 6.78 -3.60
N ASP A 94 -14.37 7.39 -3.10
CA ASP A 94 -14.54 8.82 -3.05
C ASP A 94 -13.53 9.45 -2.06
N TYR A 95 -13.39 10.78 -2.11
CA TYR A 95 -12.46 11.50 -1.23
C TYR A 95 -12.71 11.22 0.26
N THR A 96 -13.96 11.03 0.66
CA THR A 96 -14.29 10.72 2.06
C THR A 96 -13.93 9.28 2.43
N GLY A 97 -14.08 8.34 1.49
CA GLY A 97 -13.64 6.96 1.64
C GLY A 97 -12.13 6.83 1.79
N ARG A 98 -11.37 7.66 1.06
CA ARG A 98 -9.89 7.72 1.16
C ARG A 98 -9.39 8.24 2.50
N ALA A 99 -10.20 9.01 3.24
CA ALA A 99 -9.87 9.45 4.59
C ALA A 99 -10.13 8.38 5.67
N SER A 100 -10.75 7.24 5.31
CA SER A 100 -11.04 6.16 6.24
C SER A 100 -9.98 5.06 6.13
N PRO A 101 -9.18 4.78 7.18
CA PRO A 101 -8.18 3.72 7.13
C PRO A 101 -8.81 2.35 6.85
N ILE A 102 -10.02 2.11 7.38
CA ILE A 102 -10.74 0.85 7.20
C ILE A 102 -11.09 0.62 5.73
N LEU A 103 -11.62 1.64 5.05
CA LEU A 103 -12.01 1.53 3.64
C LEU A 103 -10.79 1.41 2.73
N VAL A 104 -9.73 2.15 3.04
CA VAL A 104 -8.44 2.09 2.35
C VAL A 104 -7.84 0.70 2.49
N SER A 105 -7.72 0.15 3.70
CA SER A 105 -7.17 -1.20 3.91
C SER A 105 -7.95 -2.27 3.14
N ARG A 106 -9.28 -2.14 3.06
CA ARG A 106 -10.13 -3.02 2.24
C ARG A 106 -9.84 -2.87 0.74
N ALA A 107 -9.71 -1.64 0.25
CA ALA A 107 -9.38 -1.39 -1.15
C ALA A 107 -7.99 -1.92 -1.51
N VAL A 108 -6.98 -1.68 -0.67
CA VAL A 108 -5.61 -2.20 -0.87
C VAL A 108 -5.63 -3.72 -0.89
N SER A 109 -6.27 -4.37 0.08
CA SER A 109 -6.36 -5.84 0.12
C SER A 109 -7.03 -6.43 -1.11
N LYS A 110 -8.02 -5.72 -1.68
CA LYS A 110 -8.66 -6.12 -2.94
C LYS A 110 -7.72 -5.95 -4.13
N LEU A 111 -7.07 -4.80 -4.26
CA LEU A 111 -6.34 -4.40 -5.47
C LEU A 111 -4.91 -4.93 -5.54
N VAL A 112 -4.34 -5.43 -4.44
CA VAL A 112 -3.01 -6.04 -4.47
C VAL A 112 -2.99 -7.31 -5.31
N ASN A 113 -4.06 -8.10 -5.28
CA ASN A 113 -4.23 -9.27 -6.13
C ASN A 113 -5.09 -8.91 -7.34
N SER A 114 -4.59 -9.15 -8.54
CA SER A 114 -5.35 -9.02 -9.77
C SER A 114 -6.07 -10.33 -10.08
N GLU A 115 -7.27 -10.46 -9.54
CA GLU A 115 -8.19 -11.55 -9.86
C GLU A 115 -9.31 -10.99 -10.74
N ASN A 116 -9.55 -11.59 -11.92
CA ASN A 116 -10.63 -11.20 -12.85
C ASN A 116 -10.60 -9.75 -13.37
N ASP A 117 -9.47 -9.28 -13.91
CA ASP A 117 -9.34 -7.98 -14.61
C ASP A 117 -9.66 -6.73 -13.77
N ASP A 118 -9.62 -6.83 -12.44
CA ASP A 118 -9.85 -5.73 -11.50
C ASP A 118 -8.73 -4.65 -11.49
N LYS A 119 -7.82 -4.68 -12.48
CA LYS A 119 -6.63 -3.80 -12.60
C LYS A 119 -5.76 -3.82 -11.35
N GLY A 120 -5.67 -4.98 -10.71
CA GLY A 120 -4.85 -5.16 -9.51
C GLY A 120 -3.36 -5.04 -9.81
N ILE A 121 -2.54 -4.93 -8.76
CA ILE A 121 -1.10 -4.70 -8.90
C ILE A 121 -0.40 -5.96 -9.40
N VAL A 122 -0.69 -7.13 -8.80
CA VAL A 122 0.07 -8.36 -9.04
C VAL A 122 -0.84 -9.52 -9.42
N VAL A 123 -0.46 -10.29 -10.44
CA VAL A 123 -1.14 -11.54 -10.84
C VAL A 123 -0.62 -12.72 -10.01
N GLY A 124 -1.52 -13.45 -9.36
CA GLY A 124 -1.17 -14.67 -8.62
C GLY A 124 -0.88 -15.87 -9.53
N ASN A 125 0.20 -16.62 -9.27
CA ASN A 125 0.48 -17.86 -9.99
C ASN A 125 1.20 -18.92 -9.13
N TRP A 126 0.61 -20.12 -9.05
CA TRP A 126 1.08 -21.29 -8.30
C TRP A 126 1.37 -22.51 -9.19
N SER A 127 1.31 -22.37 -10.52
CA SER A 127 1.49 -23.49 -11.44
C SER A 127 2.92 -24.04 -11.48
N GLY A 128 3.90 -23.25 -11.04
CA GLY A 128 5.33 -23.55 -11.18
C GLY A 128 5.92 -23.14 -12.53
N MET A 129 5.10 -22.63 -13.46
CA MET A 129 5.52 -22.14 -14.77
C MET A 129 5.37 -20.61 -14.82
N TYR A 130 6.47 -19.92 -15.13
CA TYR A 130 6.57 -18.46 -15.07
C TYR A 130 7.27 -17.86 -16.30
N ASP A 131 7.24 -18.56 -17.44
CA ASP A 131 8.06 -18.23 -18.62
C ASP A 131 7.73 -16.85 -19.23
N ASP A 132 6.52 -16.33 -18.99
CA ASP A 132 6.02 -15.03 -19.46
C ASP A 132 6.02 -13.93 -18.37
N GLY A 133 6.72 -14.16 -17.25
CA GLY A 133 6.79 -13.18 -16.16
C GLY A 133 7.93 -13.44 -15.18
N MET A 134 7.90 -12.73 -14.04
CA MET A 134 8.87 -12.94 -12.98
C MET A 134 8.38 -14.03 -12.02
N ALA A 135 9.24 -15.01 -11.73
CA ALA A 135 8.93 -16.03 -10.75
C ALA A 135 8.75 -15.42 -9.35
N PRO A 136 7.73 -15.82 -8.55
CA PRO A 136 7.42 -15.19 -7.27
C PRO A 136 8.57 -15.18 -6.24
N TRP A 137 9.51 -16.13 -6.33
CA TRP A 137 10.68 -16.20 -5.44
C TRP A 137 11.84 -15.31 -5.89
N MET A 138 11.76 -14.62 -7.01
CA MET A 138 12.80 -13.69 -7.48
C MET A 138 12.60 -12.29 -6.90
N TRP A 139 11.37 -11.93 -6.50
CA TRP A 139 11.09 -10.63 -5.88
C TRP A 139 11.83 -10.46 -4.55
N THR A 140 12.58 -9.37 -4.44
CA THR A 140 13.31 -8.98 -3.21
C THR A 140 12.67 -7.80 -2.50
N GLY A 141 11.68 -7.16 -3.12
CA GLY A 141 11.02 -5.99 -2.59
C GLY A 141 9.82 -5.55 -3.43
N SER A 142 9.04 -4.62 -2.88
CA SER A 142 7.81 -4.13 -3.49
C SER A 142 8.01 -2.96 -4.44
N ALA A 143 9.05 -2.15 -4.23
CA ALA A 143 9.29 -0.95 -5.03
C ALA A 143 9.40 -1.27 -6.54
N ALA A 144 10.08 -2.36 -6.91
CA ALA A 144 10.18 -2.79 -8.31
C ALA A 144 8.83 -3.19 -8.91
N ILE A 145 7.97 -3.84 -8.11
CA ILE A 145 6.63 -4.23 -8.54
C ILE A 145 5.76 -2.97 -8.74
N MET A 146 5.81 -2.04 -7.79
CA MET A 146 5.06 -0.78 -7.87
C MET A 146 5.52 0.09 -9.06
N ASP A 147 6.83 0.12 -9.31
CA ASP A 147 7.41 0.82 -10.46
C ASP A 147 6.95 0.22 -11.80
N GLU A 148 6.95 -1.10 -11.93
CA GLU A 148 6.46 -1.77 -13.14
C GLU A 148 4.96 -1.52 -13.35
N TYR A 149 4.16 -1.65 -12.28
CA TYR A 149 2.72 -1.35 -12.33
C TYR A 149 2.45 0.11 -12.77
N PHE A 150 3.22 1.06 -12.24
CA PHE A 150 3.10 2.47 -12.61
C PHE A 150 3.53 2.74 -14.06
N LYS A 151 4.64 2.15 -14.51
CA LYS A 151 5.12 2.25 -15.90
C LYS A 151 4.11 1.69 -16.91
N ASN A 152 3.35 0.67 -16.51
CA ASN A 152 2.26 0.10 -17.29
C ASN A 152 0.97 0.95 -17.25
N GLY A 153 1.01 2.13 -16.63
CA GLY A 153 -0.13 3.04 -16.51
C GLY A 153 -1.24 2.51 -15.60
N GLY A 154 -0.97 1.51 -14.76
CA GLY A 154 -1.97 0.90 -13.86
C GLY A 154 -3.01 0.03 -14.57
N GLU A 155 -2.84 -0.19 -15.88
CA GLU A 155 -3.76 -0.96 -16.71
C GLU A 155 -3.37 -2.44 -16.79
N GLN A 156 -2.07 -2.75 -16.62
CA GLN A 156 -1.55 -4.11 -16.67
C GLN A 156 -0.93 -4.51 -15.35
N SER A 157 -1.41 -5.62 -14.80
CA SER A 157 -0.89 -6.21 -13.57
C SER A 157 0.48 -6.86 -13.79
N VAL A 158 1.34 -6.77 -12.78
CA VAL A 158 2.68 -7.35 -12.77
C VAL A 158 2.61 -8.85 -12.54
N LYS A 159 3.32 -9.61 -13.36
CA LYS A 159 3.42 -11.08 -13.27
C LYS A 159 4.76 -11.47 -12.62
N TYR A 160 4.84 -12.32 -11.60
CA TYR A 160 3.80 -13.00 -10.83
C TYR A 160 4.05 -12.87 -9.33
N GLY A 161 2.99 -13.06 -8.53
CA GLY A 161 3.05 -13.05 -7.07
C GLY A 161 2.49 -14.30 -6.42
N GLN A 162 2.83 -14.46 -5.14
CA GLN A 162 2.19 -15.38 -4.21
C GLN A 162 1.94 -14.65 -2.89
N CYS A 163 1.40 -15.34 -1.88
CA CYS A 163 0.95 -14.74 -0.62
C CYS A 163 1.96 -13.79 0.04
N TRP A 164 3.26 -14.12 0.04
CA TRP A 164 4.28 -13.23 0.62
C TRP A 164 4.55 -11.98 -0.23
N VAL A 165 4.42 -12.08 -1.56
CA VAL A 165 4.57 -10.94 -2.48
C VAL A 165 3.40 -9.98 -2.26
N PHE A 166 2.17 -10.51 -2.19
CA PHE A 166 0.99 -9.70 -1.89
C PHE A 166 1.11 -9.00 -0.53
N ALA A 167 1.54 -9.72 0.51
CA ALA A 167 1.76 -9.12 1.84
C ALA A 167 2.82 -8.01 1.80
N GLY A 168 3.91 -8.22 1.06
CA GLY A 168 4.95 -7.21 0.84
C GLY A 168 4.41 -5.95 0.17
N VAL A 169 3.69 -6.10 -0.94
CA VAL A 169 3.11 -4.98 -1.69
C VAL A 169 2.04 -4.26 -0.87
N ALA A 170 1.15 -4.98 -0.19
CA ALA A 170 0.11 -4.40 0.66
C ALA A 170 0.67 -3.57 1.82
N THR A 171 1.86 -3.95 2.32
CA THR A 171 2.58 -3.21 3.37
C THR A 171 3.30 -1.98 2.80
N THR A 172 3.56 -1.97 1.50
CA THR A 172 4.28 -0.89 0.83
C THR A 172 3.33 0.20 0.40
N GLY A 173 3.26 1.23 1.23
CA GLY A 173 2.59 2.46 0.87
C GLY A 173 2.63 3.36 2.06
N THR A 174 3.53 4.34 2.07
CA THR A 174 3.40 5.66 2.74
C THR A 174 4.72 6.41 2.80
N HIS A 175 4.60 7.74 2.70
CA HIS A 175 5.59 8.79 2.97
C HIS A 175 6.55 9.16 1.82
N HIS A 176 6.59 10.45 1.53
CA HIS A 176 7.65 11.16 0.83
C HIS A 176 7.95 12.38 1.69
N ASP A 177 9.23 12.70 1.89
CA ASP A 177 9.69 13.88 2.63
C ASP A 177 9.33 15.19 1.89
#